data_AF-A0A968MIT8-F1
#
_entry.id   AF-A0A968MIT8-F1
#
_cell.length_a   1.000
_cell.length_b   1.000
_cell.length_c   1.000
_cell.angle_alpha   90.00
_cell.angle_beta   90.00
_cell.angle_gamma   90.00
#
_symmetry.space_group_name_H-M   'P 1'
#
loop_
_entity.id
_entity.type
_entity.pdbx_description
1 polymer ?
#
loop_
_entity_poly.entity_id
_entity_poly.type
_entity_poly.pdbx_seq_one_letter_code
_entity_poly.pdbx_strand_id
1 'polypeptide(L)'
;MKQTLFLLLSLIVLNCNNDREFSRNKKITYIEFTQVKVNDNFWGPAQELNRLVTIPHNLEKCEEMGIIRNFEVAGNLIEGSYTGLMNWDEFLYKAVEAASYALMQKYDSTLDQKLDEIISKIAAAQEPDGYLRTYKTILLRNSSTSNTTPPRWKNLQWDLELYCSGHLLEAAIAHKKATGKDNLFRVAVKNINLIDSIFGPEKLRGVPGHQEIEPALMKMYEFTGDKKYLNLCKFFIDERGNASGHELYGDFQQDHLPFIKQSAATGQAPRATYLYSGAADVAFYNGDFEYMHSFK
;
A
#
# COMPACT_ATOMS: atom_id res chain seq x y z
N MET A 1 78.12 -35.80 -3.94
CA MET A 1 77.37 -36.99 -4.38
C MET A 1 75.91 -36.80 -3.98
N LYS A 2 75.01 -36.85 -4.96
CA LYS A 2 73.53 -36.91 -4.87
C LYS A 2 72.75 -35.66 -4.44
N GLN A 3 72.21 -35.03 -5.48
CA GLN A 3 71.03 -34.17 -5.56
C GLN A 3 69.83 -34.76 -4.81
N THR A 4 69.02 -33.90 -4.18
CA THR A 4 67.56 -34.10 -4.13
C THR A 4 66.88 -32.74 -4.06
N LEU A 5 66.31 -32.34 -5.20
CA LEU A 5 65.50 -31.13 -5.39
C LEU A 5 64.05 -31.51 -5.06
N PHE A 6 63.49 -31.00 -3.96
CA PHE A 6 62.06 -31.12 -3.68
C PHE A 6 61.33 -29.93 -4.30
N LEU A 7 60.64 -30.15 -5.42
CA LEU A 7 59.65 -29.22 -5.95
C LEU A 7 58.40 -29.28 -5.06
N LEU A 8 58.10 -28.18 -4.36
CA LEU A 8 56.79 -27.94 -3.75
C LEU A 8 55.84 -27.42 -4.84
N LEU A 9 54.95 -28.30 -5.32
CA LEU A 9 53.75 -27.88 -6.05
C LEU A 9 52.77 -27.24 -5.06
N SER A 10 52.67 -25.92 -5.06
CA SER A 10 51.54 -25.23 -4.43
C SER A 10 50.31 -25.38 -5.34
N LEU A 11 49.35 -26.21 -4.93
CA LEU A 11 48.00 -26.21 -5.52
C LEU A 11 47.36 -24.84 -5.24
N ILE A 12 47.21 -24.03 -6.29
CA ILE A 12 46.30 -22.88 -6.27
C ILE A 12 44.89 -23.45 -6.39
N VAL A 13 44.20 -23.56 -5.26
CA VAL A 13 42.74 -23.77 -5.26
C VAL A 13 42.13 -22.46 -5.73
N LEU A 14 41.79 -22.38 -7.02
CA LEU A 14 40.92 -21.34 -7.56
C LEU A 14 39.55 -21.51 -6.90
N ASN A 15 39.35 -20.77 -5.82
CA ASN A 15 38.05 -20.62 -5.20
C ASN A 15 37.19 -19.82 -6.18
N CYS A 16 36.44 -20.50 -7.04
CA CYS A 16 35.38 -19.89 -7.85
C CYS A 16 34.23 -19.48 -6.91
N ASN A 17 34.45 -18.46 -6.10
CA ASN A 17 33.36 -17.63 -5.60
C ASN A 17 32.79 -16.91 -6.81
N ASN A 18 31.74 -17.49 -7.38
CA ASN A 18 30.84 -16.79 -8.28
C ASN A 18 29.97 -15.85 -7.43
N ASP A 19 30.62 -14.90 -6.75
CA ASP A 19 29.97 -13.73 -6.19
C ASP A 19 29.52 -12.92 -7.41
N ARG A 20 28.28 -13.15 -7.85
CA ARG A 20 27.60 -12.20 -8.72
C ARG A 20 27.40 -10.94 -7.88
N GLU A 21 28.43 -10.10 -7.81
CA GLU A 21 28.28 -8.69 -7.46
C GLU A 21 27.24 -8.11 -8.42
N PHE A 22 26.01 -8.01 -7.92
CA PHE A 22 24.97 -7.25 -8.60
C PHE A 22 25.50 -5.83 -8.68
N SER A 23 25.90 -5.39 -9.89
CA SER A 23 26.63 -4.13 -10.05
C SER A 23 25.80 -2.99 -9.44
N ARG A 24 26.30 -2.37 -8.38
CA ARG A 24 25.66 -1.28 -7.62
C ARG A 24 25.47 0.03 -8.43
N ASN A 25 25.74 0.03 -9.74
CA ASN A 25 26.09 1.24 -10.48
C ASN A 25 25.27 1.56 -11.74
N LYS A 26 24.12 0.92 -11.98
CA LYS A 26 23.11 1.50 -12.89
C LYS A 26 21.96 2.05 -12.06
N LYS A 27 22.06 3.32 -11.67
CA LYS A 27 20.91 4.08 -11.15
C LYS A 27 19.89 4.20 -12.29
N ILE A 28 18.87 3.34 -12.26
CA ILE A 28 17.67 3.56 -13.06
C ILE A 28 17.03 4.84 -12.51
N THR A 29 16.80 5.81 -13.38
CA THR A 29 16.14 7.06 -13.00
C THR A 29 14.70 6.98 -13.48
N TYR A 30 13.76 7.06 -12.55
CA TYR A 30 12.34 7.17 -12.87
C TYR A 30 12.07 8.52 -13.55
N ILE A 31 11.38 8.49 -14.69
CA ILE A 31 10.86 9.70 -15.33
C ILE A 31 9.40 9.81 -14.92
N GLU A 32 9.09 10.86 -14.17
CA GLU A 32 7.71 11.17 -13.76
C GLU A 32 6.80 11.27 -14.98
N PHE A 33 5.62 10.66 -14.91
CA PHE A 33 4.71 10.61 -16.06
C PHE A 33 4.26 12.00 -16.53
N THR A 34 4.26 13.01 -15.65
CA THR A 34 3.95 14.41 -15.99
C THR A 34 4.97 15.05 -16.94
N GLN A 35 6.17 14.46 -17.06
CA GLN A 35 7.20 14.87 -18.01
C GLN A 35 7.06 14.19 -19.38
N VAL A 36 6.13 13.23 -19.52
CA VAL A 36 5.94 12.44 -20.74
C VAL A 36 4.60 12.80 -21.37
N LYS A 37 4.64 13.29 -22.61
CA LYS A 37 3.44 13.54 -23.42
C LYS A 37 3.20 12.38 -24.38
N VAL A 38 2.08 11.68 -24.19
CA VAL A 38 1.65 10.58 -25.06
C VAL A 38 0.79 11.14 -26.19
N ASN A 39 1.25 11.00 -27.44
CA ASN A 39 0.55 11.50 -28.63
C ASN A 39 0.59 10.47 -29.77
N ASP A 40 0.30 9.22 -29.44
CA ASP A 40 0.15 8.13 -30.40
C ASP A 40 -1.35 7.85 -30.68
N ASN A 41 -1.61 6.92 -31.59
CA ASN A 41 -2.99 6.55 -31.96
C ASN A 41 -3.59 5.47 -31.04
N PHE A 42 -2.83 4.95 -30.07
CA PHE A 42 -3.26 3.85 -29.19
C PHE A 42 -3.47 4.34 -27.76
N TRP A 43 -2.44 4.86 -27.10
CA TRP A 43 -2.50 5.27 -25.70
C TRP A 43 -3.11 6.65 -25.49
N GLY A 44 -2.86 7.60 -26.41
CA GLY A 44 -3.45 8.94 -26.34
C GLY A 44 -4.98 8.91 -26.22
N PRO A 45 -5.70 8.22 -27.13
CA PRO A 45 -7.15 8.06 -27.04
C PRO A 45 -7.62 7.34 -25.77
N ALA A 46 -6.87 6.34 -25.27
CA ALA A 46 -7.20 5.62 -24.05
C ALA A 46 -7.09 6.52 -22.79
N GLN A 47 -6.06 7.37 -22.71
CA GLN A 47 -5.91 8.34 -21.63
C GLN A 47 -7.04 9.38 -21.64
N GLU A 48 -7.42 9.87 -22.82
CA GLU A 48 -8.53 10.83 -22.97
C GLU A 48 -9.88 10.20 -22.60
N LEU A 49 -10.14 8.96 -23.03
CA LEU A 49 -11.32 8.19 -22.63
C LEU A 49 -11.38 7.99 -21.11
N ASN A 50 -10.25 7.63 -20.50
CA ASN A 50 -10.19 7.46 -19.05
C ASN A 50 -10.52 8.77 -18.32
N ARG A 51 -9.97 9.90 -18.79
CA ARG A 51 -10.23 11.22 -18.20
C ARG A 51 -11.66 11.69 -18.38
N LEU A 52 -12.21 11.56 -19.59
CA LEU A 52 -13.51 12.15 -19.94
C LEU A 52 -14.71 11.26 -19.63
N VAL A 53 -14.51 9.94 -19.52
CA VAL A 53 -15.61 8.97 -19.36
C VAL A 53 -15.42 8.10 -18.13
N THR A 54 -14.31 7.37 -18.05
CA THR A 54 -14.13 6.33 -17.00
C THR A 54 -14.05 6.93 -15.60
N ILE A 55 -13.26 7.98 -15.38
CA ILE A 55 -13.11 8.61 -14.06
C ILE A 55 -14.42 9.27 -13.60
N PRO A 56 -15.10 10.12 -14.40
CA PRO A 56 -16.41 10.64 -14.03
C PRO A 56 -17.42 9.55 -13.71
N HIS A 57 -17.48 8.49 -14.53
CA HIS A 57 -18.37 7.36 -14.30
C HIS A 57 -18.08 6.62 -12.99
N ASN A 58 -16.80 6.40 -12.65
CA ASN A 58 -16.42 5.74 -11.41
C ASN A 58 -16.82 6.57 -10.18
N LEU A 59 -16.65 7.89 -10.24
CA LEU A 59 -17.07 8.80 -9.17
C LEU A 59 -18.60 8.81 -9.01
N GLU A 60 -19.34 8.85 -10.11
CA GLU A 60 -20.80 8.71 -10.12
C GLU A 60 -21.24 7.37 -9.51
N LYS A 61 -20.60 6.25 -9.87
CA LYS A 61 -20.90 4.94 -9.28
C LYS A 61 -20.62 4.89 -7.79
N CYS A 62 -19.56 5.54 -7.30
CA CYS A 62 -19.32 5.64 -5.86
C CYS A 62 -20.45 6.40 -5.13
N GLU A 63 -21.07 7.37 -5.78
CA GLU A 63 -22.23 8.10 -5.26
C GLU A 63 -23.50 7.24 -5.31
N GLU A 64 -23.84 6.69 -6.48
CA GLU A 64 -25.03 5.87 -6.71
C GLU A 64 -25.08 4.60 -5.85
N MET A 65 -23.93 3.94 -5.68
CA MET A 65 -23.85 2.72 -4.87
C MET A 65 -23.87 3.01 -3.37
N GLY A 66 -23.79 4.27 -2.95
CA GLY A 66 -23.80 4.65 -1.54
C GLY A 66 -22.45 4.55 -0.84
N ILE A 67 -21.34 4.46 -1.59
CA ILE A 67 -19.99 4.46 -1.01
C ILE A 67 -19.73 5.80 -0.32
N ILE A 68 -19.99 6.92 -1.00
CA ILE A 68 -19.85 8.26 -0.43
C ILE A 68 -20.79 8.45 0.77
N ARG A 69 -22.02 7.90 0.68
CA ARG A 69 -23.00 7.93 1.77
C ARG A 69 -22.47 7.27 3.05
N ASN A 70 -21.71 6.18 2.95
CA ASN A 70 -21.12 5.53 4.13
C ASN A 70 -20.13 6.46 4.86
N PHE A 71 -19.40 7.32 4.16
CA PHE A 71 -18.55 8.34 4.81
C PHE A 71 -19.38 9.39 5.53
N GLU A 72 -20.51 9.82 4.95
CA GLU A 72 -21.42 10.78 5.59
C GLU A 72 -22.03 10.20 6.89
N VAL A 73 -22.45 8.93 6.87
CA VAL A 73 -22.93 8.24 8.08
C VAL A 73 -21.81 8.07 9.11
N ALA A 74 -20.62 7.63 8.68
CA ALA A 74 -19.47 7.48 9.56
C ALA A 74 -19.07 8.81 10.20
N GLY A 75 -19.19 9.93 9.49
CA GLY A 75 -18.92 11.28 10.00
C GLY A 75 -20.06 11.93 10.79
N ASN A 76 -21.19 11.23 11.02
CA ASN A 76 -22.40 11.79 11.61
C ASN A 76 -22.96 13.02 10.86
N LEU A 77 -22.68 13.13 9.55
CA LEU A 77 -23.28 14.17 8.71
C LEU A 77 -24.75 13.85 8.41
N ILE A 78 -25.07 12.56 8.37
CA ILE A 78 -26.43 12.02 8.26
C ILE A 78 -26.58 10.81 9.20
N GLU A 79 -27.81 10.51 9.61
CA GLU A 79 -28.12 9.26 10.31
C GLU A 79 -28.21 8.07 9.32
N GLY A 80 -27.85 6.87 9.80
CA GLY A 80 -28.05 5.66 9.03
C GLY A 80 -27.24 4.46 9.47
N SER A 81 -27.41 3.36 8.73
CA SER A 81 -26.61 2.15 8.83
C SER A 81 -25.67 2.03 7.63
N TYR A 82 -24.64 1.19 7.79
CA TYR A 82 -23.72 0.84 6.71
C TYR A 82 -24.44 0.07 5.60
N THR A 83 -24.10 0.35 4.35
CA THR A 83 -24.61 -0.37 3.18
C THR A 83 -23.46 -0.83 2.29
N GLY A 84 -23.58 -2.02 1.70
CA GLY A 84 -22.62 -2.53 0.71
C GLY A 84 -21.61 -3.55 1.23
N LEU A 85 -20.51 -3.70 0.50
CA LEU A 85 -19.43 -4.63 0.84
C LEU A 85 -18.41 -3.96 1.75
N MET A 86 -17.87 -4.72 2.71
CA MET A 86 -16.98 -4.21 3.76
C MET A 86 -15.75 -3.42 3.29
N ASN A 87 -15.30 -3.63 2.05
CA ASN A 87 -14.13 -2.99 1.46
C ASN A 87 -14.47 -1.73 0.64
N TRP A 88 -15.73 -1.28 0.58
CA TRP A 88 -16.12 -0.24 -0.38
C TRP A 88 -15.35 1.08 -0.29
N ASP A 89 -14.78 1.42 0.88
CA ASP A 89 -13.93 2.59 1.06
C ASP A 89 -12.77 2.65 0.04
N GLU A 90 -12.16 1.51 -0.31
CA GLU A 90 -11.04 1.47 -1.27
C GLU A 90 -11.44 1.90 -2.69
N PHE A 91 -12.67 1.65 -3.13
CA PHE A 91 -13.11 2.06 -4.46
C PHE A 91 -13.14 3.58 -4.59
N LEU A 92 -13.58 4.28 -3.54
CA LEU A 92 -13.56 5.74 -3.52
C LEU A 92 -12.14 6.27 -3.50
N TYR A 93 -11.25 5.68 -2.69
CA TYR A 93 -9.84 6.10 -2.65
C TYR A 93 -9.16 5.93 -4.01
N LYS A 94 -9.34 4.79 -4.69
CA LYS A 94 -8.83 4.55 -6.04
C LYS A 94 -9.40 5.52 -7.08
N ALA A 95 -10.70 5.86 -6.97
CA ALA A 95 -11.31 6.85 -7.84
C ALA A 95 -10.72 8.25 -7.63
N VAL A 96 -10.46 8.64 -6.38
CA VAL A 96 -9.78 9.89 -6.03
C VAL A 96 -8.33 9.90 -6.53
N GLU A 97 -7.60 8.79 -6.40
CA GLU A 97 -6.24 8.65 -6.92
C GLU A 97 -6.22 8.82 -8.45
N ALA A 98 -7.10 8.10 -9.16
CA ALA A 98 -7.20 8.19 -10.63
C ALA A 98 -7.56 9.61 -11.09
N ALA A 99 -8.53 10.26 -10.43
CA ALA A 99 -8.89 11.66 -10.70
C ALA A 99 -7.72 12.61 -10.44
N SER A 100 -6.93 12.37 -9.40
CA SER A 100 -5.75 13.17 -9.09
C SER A 100 -4.66 13.05 -10.17
N TYR A 101 -4.39 11.84 -10.67
CA TYR A 101 -3.49 11.68 -11.82
C TYR A 101 -4.02 12.35 -13.08
N ALA A 102 -5.33 12.32 -13.32
CA ALA A 102 -5.93 13.03 -14.45
C ALA A 102 -5.73 14.56 -14.34
N LEU A 103 -5.88 15.14 -13.15
CA LEU A 103 -5.61 16.56 -12.89
C LEU A 103 -4.14 16.94 -13.17
N MET A 104 -3.18 16.05 -12.90
CA MET A 104 -1.77 16.28 -13.24
C MET A 104 -1.51 16.29 -14.75
N GLN A 105 -2.28 15.53 -15.54
CA GLN A 105 -2.14 15.51 -17.00
C GLN A 105 -2.79 16.74 -17.63
N LYS A 106 -4.01 17.06 -17.19
CA LYS A 106 -4.76 18.23 -17.64
C LYS A 106 -5.68 18.67 -16.51
N TYR A 107 -5.36 19.82 -15.93
CA TYR A 107 -6.13 20.39 -14.85
C TYR A 107 -7.57 20.70 -15.28
N ASP A 108 -8.53 20.36 -14.42
CA ASP A 108 -9.95 20.61 -14.56
C ASP A 108 -10.48 21.09 -13.21
N SER A 109 -10.89 22.36 -13.14
CA SER A 109 -11.38 22.98 -11.90
C SER A 109 -12.66 22.35 -11.37
N THR A 110 -13.51 21.80 -12.25
CA THR A 110 -14.76 21.15 -11.86
C THR A 110 -14.47 19.83 -11.16
N LEU A 111 -13.54 19.05 -11.72
CA LEU A 111 -13.08 17.80 -11.10
C LEU A 111 -12.39 18.06 -9.77
N ASP A 112 -11.50 19.07 -9.70
CA ASP A 112 -10.83 19.46 -8.45
C ASP A 112 -11.84 19.86 -7.35
N GLN A 113 -12.87 20.64 -7.69
CA GLN A 113 -13.93 20.99 -6.74
C GLN A 113 -14.73 19.76 -6.28
N LYS A 114 -15.07 18.83 -7.18
CA LYS A 114 -15.75 17.59 -6.82
C LYS A 114 -14.89 16.73 -5.87
N LEU A 115 -13.56 16.71 -6.06
CA LEU A 115 -12.65 16.04 -5.13
C LEU A 115 -12.64 16.72 -3.76
N ASP A 116 -12.63 18.05 -3.68
CA ASP A 116 -12.72 18.76 -2.39
C ASP A 116 -13.99 18.39 -1.61
N GLU A 117 -15.13 18.30 -2.30
CA GLU A 117 -16.40 17.86 -1.70
C GLU A 117 -16.31 16.43 -1.16
N ILE A 118 -15.78 15.51 -1.95
CA ILE A 118 -15.59 14.10 -1.55
C ILE A 118 -14.63 14.00 -0.36
N ILE A 119 -13.48 14.68 -0.44
CA ILE A 119 -12.45 14.67 0.60
C ILE A 119 -12.99 15.25 1.90
N SER A 120 -13.87 16.24 1.86
CA SER A 120 -14.52 16.77 3.07
C SER A 120 -15.33 15.70 3.82
N LYS A 121 -16.02 14.81 3.10
CA LYS A 121 -16.79 13.70 3.66
C LYS A 121 -15.86 12.61 4.20
N ILE A 122 -14.77 12.30 3.49
CA ILE A 122 -13.71 11.39 3.97
C ILE A 122 -13.11 11.91 5.29
N ALA A 123 -12.78 13.20 5.35
CA ALA A 123 -12.21 13.82 6.54
C ALA A 123 -13.20 13.82 7.71
N ALA A 124 -14.48 14.09 7.46
CA ALA A 124 -15.53 14.05 8.50
C ALA A 124 -15.72 12.64 9.09
N ALA A 125 -15.53 11.59 8.28
CA ALA A 125 -15.61 10.19 8.72
C ALA A 125 -14.42 9.74 9.59
N GLN A 126 -13.30 10.47 9.58
CA GLN A 126 -12.12 10.10 10.35
C GLN A 126 -12.33 10.37 11.84
N GLU A 127 -12.05 9.35 12.65
CA GLU A 127 -12.20 9.42 14.08
C GLU A 127 -11.11 10.30 14.75
N PRO A 128 -11.32 10.74 16.01
CA PRO A 128 -10.39 11.63 16.70
C PRO A 128 -8.96 11.08 16.83
N ASP A 129 -8.77 9.77 16.91
CA ASP A 129 -7.47 9.10 16.97
C ASP A 129 -6.80 8.89 15.60
N GLY A 130 -7.52 9.11 14.50
CA GLY A 130 -7.05 8.89 13.13
C GLY A 130 -7.63 7.65 12.45
N TYR A 131 -8.41 6.84 13.16
CA TYR A 131 -9.05 5.66 12.58
C TYR A 131 -10.04 6.06 11.47
N LEU A 132 -10.00 5.34 10.35
CA LEU A 132 -10.89 5.60 9.22
C LEU A 132 -11.22 4.30 8.49
N ARG A 133 -12.38 3.73 8.80
CA ARG A 133 -12.95 2.58 8.11
C ARG A 133 -14.46 2.58 8.33
N THR A 134 -15.23 3.06 7.36
CA THR A 134 -16.65 3.39 7.54
C THR A 134 -17.46 2.18 8.01
N TYR A 135 -17.19 1.00 7.44
CA TYR A 135 -17.81 -0.27 7.85
C TYR A 135 -17.63 -0.54 9.35
N LYS A 136 -16.46 -0.24 9.94
CA LYS A 136 -16.17 -0.56 11.36
C LYS A 136 -16.76 0.50 12.25
N THR A 137 -16.51 1.75 11.90
CA THR A 137 -16.96 2.92 12.66
C THR A 137 -18.48 2.88 12.82
N ILE A 138 -19.22 2.57 11.76
CA ILE A 138 -20.68 2.49 11.82
C ILE A 138 -21.15 1.23 12.58
N LEU A 139 -20.57 0.06 12.30
CA LEU A 139 -21.00 -1.16 13.00
C LEU A 139 -20.73 -1.11 14.51
N LEU A 140 -19.55 -0.65 14.94
CA LEU A 140 -19.21 -0.51 16.36
C LEU A 140 -20.01 0.59 17.05
N ARG A 141 -20.41 1.65 16.33
CA ARG A 141 -21.33 2.67 16.87
C ARG A 141 -22.73 2.11 17.10
N ASN A 142 -23.19 1.24 16.20
CA ASN A 142 -24.53 0.66 16.24
C ASN A 142 -24.59 -0.66 17.06
N SER A 143 -23.46 -1.16 17.59
CA SER A 143 -23.36 -2.47 18.24
C SER A 143 -23.97 -2.55 19.65
N SER A 144 -24.81 -1.59 20.05
CA SER A 144 -25.73 -1.75 21.19
C SER A 144 -26.65 -2.99 21.05
N THR A 145 -26.69 -3.62 19.87
CA THR A 145 -27.62 -4.71 19.53
C THR A 145 -26.98 -6.01 19.00
N SER A 146 -25.65 -6.10 18.77
CA SER A 146 -25.02 -7.40 18.43
C SER A 146 -23.53 -7.49 18.77
N ASN A 147 -23.17 -8.53 19.54
CA ASN A 147 -21.80 -8.90 19.94
C ASN A 147 -20.94 -9.50 18.79
N THR A 148 -21.30 -9.27 17.53
CA THR A 148 -20.72 -10.01 16.38
C THR A 148 -19.67 -9.22 15.60
N THR A 149 -19.54 -7.91 15.79
CA THR A 149 -18.48 -7.13 15.13
C THR A 149 -17.20 -7.20 15.95
N PRO A 150 -16.11 -7.80 15.44
CA PRO A 150 -14.84 -7.82 16.18
C PRO A 150 -14.38 -6.39 16.49
N PRO A 151 -13.60 -6.15 17.54
CA PRO A 151 -12.92 -4.86 17.73
C PRO A 151 -11.99 -4.50 16.57
N ARG A 152 -11.55 -3.24 16.51
CA ARG A 152 -10.50 -2.80 15.57
C ARG A 152 -9.27 -3.69 15.67
N TRP A 153 -8.64 -3.97 14.53
CA TRP A 153 -7.36 -4.69 14.46
C TRP A 153 -7.37 -6.13 14.99
N LYS A 154 -8.56 -6.73 15.18
CA LYS A 154 -8.69 -8.10 15.70
C LYS A 154 -8.81 -9.15 14.60
N ASN A 155 -9.42 -8.81 13.48
CA ASN A 155 -9.60 -9.73 12.35
C ASN A 155 -8.80 -9.25 11.13
N LEU A 156 -7.51 -8.97 11.34
CA LEU A 156 -6.60 -8.42 10.31
C LEU A 156 -6.57 -9.28 9.03
N GLN A 157 -6.85 -10.58 9.16
CA GLN A 157 -6.95 -11.52 8.06
C GLN A 157 -8.00 -11.10 7.01
N TRP A 158 -9.16 -10.56 7.43
CA TRP A 158 -10.32 -10.38 6.55
C TRP A 158 -10.95 -8.98 6.60
N ASP A 159 -10.70 -8.20 7.64
CA ASP A 159 -11.40 -6.93 7.86
C ASP A 159 -10.88 -5.77 7.00
N LEU A 160 -9.78 -5.98 6.26
CA LEU A 160 -9.19 -5.06 5.27
C LEU A 160 -8.87 -3.65 5.82
N GLU A 161 -8.71 -3.49 7.14
CA GLU A 161 -8.44 -2.19 7.77
C GLU A 161 -7.12 -1.57 7.25
N LEU A 162 -6.03 -2.36 7.24
CA LEU A 162 -4.72 -1.92 6.72
C LEU A 162 -4.73 -1.75 5.19
N TYR A 163 -5.50 -2.60 4.48
CA TYR A 163 -5.62 -2.54 3.03
C TYR A 163 -6.28 -1.23 2.56
N CYS A 164 -7.42 -0.86 3.16
CA CYS A 164 -8.07 0.43 2.88
C CYS A 164 -7.19 1.61 3.28
N SER A 165 -6.38 1.48 4.33
CA SER A 165 -5.44 2.52 4.77
C SER A 165 -4.30 2.74 3.77
N GLY A 166 -3.85 1.69 3.08
CA GLY A 166 -2.89 1.81 1.98
C GLY A 166 -3.48 2.58 0.79
N HIS A 167 -4.68 2.22 0.33
CA HIS A 167 -5.36 2.95 -0.75
C HIS A 167 -5.64 4.42 -0.41
N LEU A 168 -6.01 4.72 0.84
CA LEU A 168 -6.13 6.09 1.33
C LEU A 168 -4.81 6.87 1.19
N LEU A 169 -3.70 6.23 1.54
CA LEU A 169 -2.37 6.84 1.48
C LEU A 169 -1.93 7.11 0.03
N GLU A 170 -2.14 6.17 -0.90
CA GLU A 170 -1.83 6.39 -2.31
C GLU A 170 -2.67 7.54 -2.91
N ALA A 171 -3.98 7.56 -2.64
CA ALA A 171 -4.88 8.63 -3.06
C ALA A 171 -4.46 10.00 -2.51
N ALA A 172 -4.04 10.05 -1.24
CA ALA A 172 -3.59 11.26 -0.58
C ALA A 172 -2.30 11.83 -1.20
N ILE A 173 -1.33 10.98 -1.53
CA ILE A 173 -0.09 11.38 -2.18
C ILE A 173 -0.39 11.90 -3.59
N ALA A 174 -1.20 11.18 -4.37
CA ALA A 174 -1.61 11.60 -5.71
C ALA A 174 -2.35 12.95 -5.67
N HIS A 175 -3.31 13.12 -4.78
CA HIS A 175 -4.04 14.38 -4.65
C HIS A 175 -3.12 15.55 -4.30
N LYS A 176 -2.22 15.37 -3.33
CA LYS A 176 -1.27 16.42 -2.94
C LYS A 176 -0.33 16.79 -4.09
N LYS A 177 0.17 15.81 -4.85
CA LYS A 177 0.98 16.07 -6.05
C LYS A 177 0.19 16.82 -7.13
N ALA A 178 -1.11 16.58 -7.26
CA ALA A 178 -1.95 17.15 -8.30
C ALA A 178 -2.40 18.60 -8.02
N THR A 179 -2.74 18.89 -6.77
CA THR A 179 -3.42 20.14 -6.40
C THR A 179 -2.60 21.01 -5.43
N GLY A 180 -1.57 20.43 -4.80
CA GLY A 180 -0.84 21.07 -3.70
C GLY A 180 -1.62 21.16 -2.38
N LYS A 181 -2.85 20.66 -2.32
CA LYS A 181 -3.73 20.73 -1.14
C LYS A 181 -3.41 19.63 -0.13
N ASP A 182 -3.50 19.98 1.14
CA ASP A 182 -3.20 19.09 2.28
C ASP A 182 -4.43 18.49 2.97
N ASN A 183 -5.64 18.71 2.44
CA ASN A 183 -6.89 18.21 3.03
C ASN A 183 -6.92 16.69 3.14
N LEU A 184 -6.68 15.94 2.06
CA LEU A 184 -6.61 14.47 2.11
C LEU A 184 -5.29 13.96 2.72
N PHE A 185 -4.18 14.66 2.47
CA PHE A 185 -2.87 14.29 2.99
C PHE A 185 -2.82 14.25 4.52
N ARG A 186 -3.41 15.24 5.19
CA ARG A 186 -3.49 15.26 6.66
C ARG A 186 -4.33 14.11 7.22
N VAL A 187 -5.40 13.72 6.54
CA VAL A 187 -6.22 12.56 6.91
C VAL A 187 -5.38 11.28 6.85
N ALA A 188 -4.69 11.04 5.74
CA ALA A 188 -3.84 9.86 5.58
C ALA A 188 -2.68 9.83 6.59
N VAL A 189 -1.99 10.96 6.83
CA VAL A 189 -0.92 11.04 7.83
C VAL A 189 -1.43 10.69 9.23
N LYS A 190 -2.60 11.21 9.63
CA LYS A 190 -3.19 10.91 10.93
C LYS A 190 -3.55 9.43 11.06
N ASN A 191 -4.06 8.83 9.98
CA ASN A 191 -4.36 7.40 9.93
C ASN A 191 -3.10 6.53 10.06
N ILE A 192 -2.02 6.85 9.33
CA ILE A 192 -0.77 6.11 9.44
C ILE A 192 -0.10 6.31 10.80
N ASN A 193 -0.19 7.49 11.42
CA ASN A 193 0.33 7.69 12.78
C ASN A 193 -0.39 6.80 13.80
N LEU A 194 -1.71 6.58 13.65
CA LEU A 194 -2.44 5.62 14.48
C LEU A 194 -1.91 4.19 14.24
N ILE A 195 -1.74 3.79 12.98
CA ILE A 195 -1.23 2.45 12.63
C ILE A 195 0.17 2.25 13.21
N ASP A 196 1.09 3.20 13.02
CA ASP A 196 2.43 3.14 13.58
C ASP A 196 2.40 3.06 15.12
N SER A 197 1.45 3.71 15.80
CA SER A 197 1.31 3.60 17.25
C SER A 197 0.87 2.21 17.74
N ILE A 198 0.22 1.42 16.88
CA ILE A 198 -0.38 0.12 17.22
C ILE A 198 0.52 -1.05 16.82
N PHE A 199 1.16 -0.96 15.66
CA PHE A 199 1.90 -2.06 15.04
C PHE A 199 3.41 -1.87 15.19
N GLY A 200 4.12 -2.97 15.44
CA GLY A 200 5.58 -2.97 15.57
C GLY A 200 6.11 -4.14 16.41
N PRO A 201 7.45 -4.32 16.47
CA PRO A 201 8.08 -5.46 17.16
C PRO A 201 7.71 -5.60 18.64
N GLU A 202 7.64 -4.46 19.34
CA GLU A 202 7.27 -4.39 20.77
C GLU A 202 5.79 -3.99 20.99
N LYS A 203 4.98 -4.07 19.93
CA LYS A 203 3.56 -3.67 19.91
C LYS A 203 2.71 -4.83 19.38
N LEU A 204 1.58 -4.55 18.71
CA LEU A 204 0.81 -5.59 18.05
C LEU A 204 1.60 -6.15 16.86
N ARG A 205 1.97 -7.42 16.95
CA ARG A 205 2.70 -8.17 15.92
C ARG A 205 1.77 -8.81 14.88
N GLY A 206 0.85 -8.00 14.34
CA GLY A 206 -0.08 -8.40 13.29
C GLY A 206 0.32 -7.85 11.92
N VAL A 207 -0.11 -8.54 10.86
CA VAL A 207 0.19 -8.18 9.46
C VAL A 207 -1.09 -7.96 8.65
N PRO A 208 -1.07 -7.21 7.54
CA PRO A 208 -2.25 -7.06 6.71
C PRO A 208 -2.68 -8.41 6.11
N GLY A 209 -3.96 -8.76 6.26
CA GLY A 209 -4.53 -9.94 5.61
C GLY A 209 -4.68 -9.80 4.09
N HIS A 210 -4.64 -8.57 3.59
CA HIS A 210 -4.43 -8.25 2.18
C HIS A 210 -3.39 -7.13 2.08
N GLN A 211 -2.26 -7.44 1.44
CA GLN A 211 -1.15 -6.53 1.23
C GLN A 211 -1.57 -5.39 0.31
N GLU A 212 -1.04 -4.20 0.58
CA GLU A 212 -1.32 -2.92 -0.10
C GLU A 212 -0.66 -1.78 0.67
N ILE A 213 -0.73 -1.83 2.01
CA ILE A 213 -0.15 -0.78 2.84
C ILE A 213 1.38 -0.71 2.67
N GLU A 214 2.03 -1.83 2.36
CA GLU A 214 3.47 -1.94 2.15
C GLU A 214 3.97 -1.04 1.00
N PRO A 215 3.49 -1.17 -0.25
CA PRO A 215 3.89 -0.25 -1.33
C PRO A 215 3.43 1.20 -1.07
N ALA A 216 2.26 1.42 -0.46
CA ALA A 216 1.78 2.77 -0.14
C ALA A 216 2.70 3.49 0.86
N LEU A 217 3.18 2.79 1.89
CA LEU A 217 4.16 3.30 2.86
C LEU A 217 5.49 3.64 2.18
N MET A 218 5.91 2.85 1.19
CA MET A 218 7.12 3.14 0.41
C MET A 218 6.96 4.38 -0.46
N LYS A 219 5.82 4.56 -1.15
CA LYS A 219 5.51 5.83 -1.84
C LYS A 219 5.53 7.02 -0.89
N MET A 220 5.04 6.86 0.34
CA MET A 220 5.08 7.91 1.35
C MET A 220 6.50 8.21 1.84
N TYR A 221 7.34 7.19 2.01
CA TYR A 221 8.76 7.36 2.31
C TYR A 221 9.47 8.13 1.18
N GLU A 222 9.24 7.78 -0.08
CA GLU A 222 9.81 8.50 -1.22
C GLU A 222 9.35 9.96 -1.25
N PHE A 223 8.08 10.21 -0.94
CA PHE A 223 7.49 11.53 -0.97
C PHE A 223 7.98 12.45 0.17
N THR A 224 8.33 11.88 1.33
CA THR A 224 8.62 12.66 2.56
C THR A 224 10.07 12.55 3.07
N GLY A 225 10.76 11.46 2.74
CA GLY A 225 12.06 11.08 3.33
C GLY A 225 11.98 10.58 4.78
N ASP A 226 10.79 10.47 5.38
CA ASP A 226 10.64 10.05 6.79
C ASP A 226 10.75 8.53 6.93
N LYS A 227 11.85 8.08 7.56
CA LYS A 227 12.17 6.66 7.73
C LYS A 227 11.13 5.87 8.52
N LYS A 228 10.20 6.49 9.25
CA LYS A 228 9.14 5.75 9.94
C LYS A 228 8.29 4.93 8.96
N TYR A 229 8.04 5.44 7.76
CA TYR A 229 7.23 4.75 6.75
C TYR A 229 7.97 3.52 6.19
N LEU A 230 9.27 3.67 5.89
CA LEU A 230 10.14 2.55 5.51
C LEU A 230 10.18 1.47 6.61
N ASN A 231 10.38 1.88 7.86
CA ASN A 231 10.47 0.96 9.00
C ASN A 231 9.15 0.20 9.24
N LEU A 232 8.01 0.88 9.12
CA LEU A 232 6.69 0.25 9.26
C LEU A 232 6.41 -0.72 8.11
N CYS A 233 6.78 -0.37 6.87
CA CYS A 233 6.68 -1.28 5.73
C CYS A 233 7.52 -2.53 5.96
N LYS A 234 8.80 -2.35 6.31
CA LYS A 234 9.72 -3.44 6.63
C LYS A 234 9.18 -4.34 7.74
N PHE A 235 8.62 -3.77 8.81
CA PHE A 235 7.97 -4.53 9.87
C PHE A 235 6.86 -5.46 9.35
N PHE A 236 5.94 -4.95 8.52
CA PHE A 236 4.85 -5.78 8.00
C PHE A 236 5.35 -6.93 7.11
N ILE A 237 6.44 -6.73 6.37
CA ILE A 237 7.02 -7.75 5.50
C ILE A 237 7.80 -8.79 6.33
N ASP A 238 8.61 -8.34 7.28
CA ASP A 238 9.43 -9.21 8.14
C ASP A 238 8.58 -10.05 9.11
N GLU A 239 7.47 -9.49 9.61
CA GLU A 239 6.56 -10.18 10.53
C GLU A 239 5.67 -11.21 9.81
N ARG A 240 5.47 -11.06 8.50
CA ARG A 240 4.68 -12.01 7.69
C ARG A 240 5.31 -13.39 7.73
N GLY A 241 4.52 -14.41 8.04
CA GLY A 241 4.95 -15.80 8.19
C GLY A 241 5.61 -16.11 9.53
N ASN A 242 5.58 -15.21 10.50
CA ASN A 242 6.12 -15.43 11.84
C ASN A 242 5.04 -15.90 12.82
N ALA A 243 4.98 -17.22 13.05
CA ALA A 243 3.99 -17.84 13.94
C ALA A 243 4.12 -17.43 15.43
N SER A 244 5.16 -16.67 15.81
CA SER A 244 5.29 -16.10 17.16
C SER A 244 4.52 -14.79 17.35
N GLY A 245 4.16 -14.09 16.26
CA GLY A 245 3.44 -12.81 16.29
C GLY A 245 1.93 -12.97 16.19
N HIS A 246 1.48 -13.89 15.32
CA HIS A 246 0.07 -14.13 15.03
C HIS A 246 -0.18 -15.58 14.53
N GLU A 247 -1.45 -15.97 14.47
CA GLU A 247 -1.87 -17.19 13.77
C GLU A 247 -1.69 -17.01 12.26
N LEU A 248 -0.95 -17.92 11.64
CA LEU A 248 -0.63 -17.83 10.21
C LEU A 248 -1.86 -17.96 9.32
N TYR A 249 -1.98 -17.07 8.33
CA TYR A 249 -3.13 -17.04 7.40
C TYR A 249 -3.00 -18.03 6.23
N GLY A 250 -1.81 -18.60 6.02
CA GLY A 250 -1.54 -19.59 4.96
C GLY A 250 -1.26 -18.99 3.57
N ASP A 251 -1.29 -19.85 2.55
CA ASP A 251 -0.87 -19.51 1.18
C ASP A 251 -1.70 -18.41 0.55
N PHE A 252 -3.01 -18.41 0.77
CA PHE A 252 -3.93 -17.46 0.13
C PHE A 252 -3.50 -15.99 0.33
N GLN A 253 -2.82 -15.71 1.44
CA GLN A 253 -2.40 -14.38 1.90
C GLN A 253 -0.89 -14.27 2.06
N GLN A 254 -0.15 -15.22 1.45
CA GLN A 254 1.31 -15.24 1.44
C GLN A 254 1.91 -15.20 2.86
N ASP A 255 1.23 -15.81 3.83
CA ASP A 255 1.60 -15.80 5.25
C ASP A 255 1.95 -17.20 5.77
N HIS A 256 2.14 -18.17 4.86
CA HIS A 256 2.50 -19.55 5.18
C HIS A 256 3.97 -19.69 5.63
N LEU A 257 4.83 -18.77 5.22
CA LEU A 257 6.28 -18.76 5.51
C LEU A 257 6.80 -17.32 5.60
N PRO A 258 7.89 -17.09 6.36
CA PRO A 258 8.60 -15.82 6.33
C PRO A 258 8.90 -15.39 4.89
N PHE A 259 8.76 -14.11 4.57
CA PHE A 259 8.89 -13.61 3.20
C PHE A 259 10.19 -14.10 2.52
N ILE A 260 11.34 -13.98 3.21
CA ILE A 260 12.66 -14.42 2.72
C ILE A 260 12.79 -15.94 2.48
N LYS A 261 11.81 -16.74 2.91
CA LYS A 261 11.74 -18.19 2.71
C LYS A 261 10.71 -18.61 1.66
N GLN A 262 9.93 -17.67 1.12
CA GLN A 262 9.00 -17.94 0.03
C GLN A 262 9.78 -18.03 -1.29
N SER A 263 9.52 -19.07 -2.08
CA SER A 263 10.25 -19.35 -3.34
C SER A 263 9.32 -19.60 -4.53
N ALA A 264 8.03 -19.30 -4.37
CA ALA A 264 7.02 -19.45 -5.41
C ALA A 264 5.89 -18.46 -5.16
N ALA A 265 5.32 -17.93 -6.25
CA ALA A 265 4.10 -17.15 -6.14
C ALA A 265 2.89 -18.07 -5.91
N THR A 266 2.34 -18.04 -4.70
CA THR A 266 1.15 -18.81 -4.30
C THR A 266 0.02 -17.91 -3.81
N GLY A 267 -1.18 -18.49 -3.70
CA GLY A 267 -2.35 -17.79 -3.17
C GLY A 267 -2.95 -16.77 -4.12
N GLN A 268 -3.54 -15.71 -3.56
CA GLN A 268 -4.24 -14.72 -4.36
C GLN A 268 -3.27 -13.74 -5.05
N ALA A 269 -3.39 -13.64 -6.38
CA ALA A 269 -2.45 -12.86 -7.19
C ALA A 269 -2.29 -11.38 -6.77
N PRO A 270 -3.34 -10.57 -6.50
CA PRO A 270 -3.15 -9.18 -6.11
C PRO A 270 -2.37 -9.01 -4.80
N ARG A 271 -2.68 -9.85 -3.80
CA ARG A 271 -1.96 -9.83 -2.51
C ARG A 271 -0.47 -10.14 -2.69
N ALA A 272 -0.16 -11.16 -3.47
CA ALA A 272 1.21 -11.51 -3.81
C ALA A 272 1.93 -10.33 -4.50
N THR A 273 1.33 -9.74 -5.52
CA THR A 273 1.97 -8.64 -6.25
C THR A 273 2.17 -7.37 -5.43
N TYR A 274 1.22 -7.02 -4.55
CA TYR A 274 1.40 -5.86 -3.67
C TYR A 274 2.50 -6.10 -2.62
N LEU A 275 2.57 -7.31 -2.06
CA LEU A 275 3.66 -7.70 -1.18
C LEU A 275 5.01 -7.57 -1.87
N TYR A 276 5.11 -8.08 -3.11
CA TYR A 276 6.36 -8.06 -3.86
C TYR A 276 6.81 -6.64 -4.21
N SER A 277 5.87 -5.76 -4.57
CA SER A 277 6.17 -4.34 -4.82
C SER A 277 6.77 -3.68 -3.58
N GLY A 278 6.09 -3.77 -2.42
CA GLY A 278 6.61 -3.19 -1.17
C GLY A 278 7.96 -3.79 -0.75
N ALA A 279 8.13 -5.10 -0.93
CA ALA A 279 9.38 -5.80 -0.64
C ALA A 279 10.53 -5.38 -1.57
N ALA A 280 10.26 -5.15 -2.84
CA ALA A 280 11.27 -4.70 -3.80
C ALA A 280 11.76 -3.29 -3.42
N ASP A 281 10.84 -2.41 -3.02
CA ASP A 281 11.18 -1.07 -2.56
C ASP A 281 12.00 -1.10 -1.27
N VAL A 282 11.63 -1.93 -0.28
CA VAL A 282 12.42 -2.10 0.95
C VAL A 282 13.82 -2.64 0.64
N ALA A 283 13.94 -3.65 -0.22
CA ALA A 283 15.23 -4.20 -0.64
C ALA A 283 16.11 -3.13 -1.28
N PHE A 284 15.54 -2.28 -2.12
CA PHE A 284 16.23 -1.18 -2.79
C PHE A 284 16.70 -0.09 -1.81
N TYR A 285 15.82 0.39 -0.93
CA TYR A 285 16.13 1.53 -0.05
C TYR A 285 16.89 1.15 1.21
N ASN A 286 16.69 -0.05 1.76
CA ASN A 286 17.36 -0.50 2.98
C ASN A 286 18.63 -1.33 2.68
N GLY A 287 18.84 -1.77 1.44
CA GLY A 287 19.96 -2.62 1.07
C GLY A 287 19.82 -4.08 1.53
N ASP A 288 18.59 -4.50 1.87
CA ASP A 288 18.27 -5.86 2.33
C ASP A 288 18.15 -6.83 1.16
N PHE A 289 19.28 -7.15 0.54
CA PHE A 289 19.30 -8.05 -0.64
C PHE A 289 18.85 -9.48 -0.34
N GLU A 290 18.65 -9.86 0.93
CA GLU A 290 18.03 -11.14 1.27
C GLU A 290 16.64 -11.28 0.68
N TYR A 291 15.89 -10.18 0.57
CA TYR A 291 14.56 -10.13 -0.05
C TYR A 291 14.61 -10.55 -1.54
N MET A 292 15.76 -10.36 -2.20
CA MET A 292 15.94 -10.74 -3.61
C MET A 292 15.91 -12.25 -3.83
N HIS A 293 16.07 -13.06 -2.78
CA HIS A 293 15.90 -14.51 -2.89
C HIS A 293 14.45 -14.89 -3.19
N SER A 294 13.49 -14.13 -2.67
CA SER A 294 12.06 -14.39 -2.80
C SER A 294 11.45 -13.95 -4.12
N PHE A 295 12.21 -13.21 -4.95
CA PHE A 295 11.78 -12.80 -6.30
C PHE A 295 12.24 -13.74 -7.42
N LYS A 296 12.92 -14.85 -7.08
CA LYS A 296 13.41 -15.85 -8.05
C LYS A 296 12.40 -16.96 -8.26
#